data_AF-A0A7M4AAC8-F1
#
_entry.id   AF-A0A7M4AAC8-F1
#
_cell.length_a   1.000
_cell.length_b   1.000
_cell.length_c   1.000
_cell.angle_alpha   90.00
_cell.angle_beta   90.00
_cell.angle_gamma   90.00
#
_symmetry.space_group_name_H-M   'P 1'
#
loop_
_entity.id
_entity.type
_entity.pdbx_description
1 polymer ?
#
loop_
_entity_poly.entity_id
_entity_poly.type
_entity_poly.pdbx_seq_one_letter_code
_entity_poly.pdbx_strand_id
1 'polypeptide(L)' 'AYVAEVKVDVETGQTKVEKVWAAHDCGKALNPLAVKGQIIGSCHMG' A
#
# COMPACT_ATOMS: atom_id res chain seq x y z
N ALA A 1 7.54 -4.41 3.51
CA ALA A 1 6.61 -5.45 3.01
C ALA A 1 5.29 -4.80 2.63
N TYR A 2 4.69 -5.26 1.53
CA TYR A 2 3.42 -4.77 1.02
C TYR A 2 2.48 -5.95 0.81
N VAL A 3 1.21 -5.78 1.17
CA VAL A 3 0.14 -6.77 0.95
C VAL A 3 -1.09 -6.02 0.47
N ALA A 4 -1.72 -6.54 -0.58
CA ALA A 4 -3.00 -6.04 -1.07
C ALA A 4 -4.04 -7.16 -1.00
N GLU A 5 -5.19 -6.87 -0.40
CA GLU A 5 -6.40 -7.69 -0.52
C GLU A 5 -7.16 -7.22 -1.76
N VAL A 6 -7.34 -8.14 -2.71
CA VAL A 6 -7.92 -7.85 -4.02
C VAL A 6 -9.09 -8.78 -4.29
N LYS A 7 -10.23 -8.21 -4.64
CA LYS A 7 -11.37 -8.94 -5.19
C LYS A 7 -11.18 -9.09 -6.69
N VAL A 8 -11.33 -10.31 -7.20
CA VAL A 8 -11.24 -10.64 -8.63
C VAL A 8 -12.59 -11.15 -9.12
N ASP A 9 -13.09 -10.59 -10.21
CA ASP A 9 -14.16 -11.17 -11.01
C ASP A 9 -13.57 -12.28 -11.90
N VAL A 10 -14.02 -13.51 -11.71
CA VAL A 10 -13.47 -14.68 -12.41
C VAL A 10 -13.94 -14.81 -13.85
N GLU A 11 -15.04 -14.16 -14.23
CA GLU A 11 -15.59 -14.20 -15.58
C GLU A 11 -14.93 -13.15 -16.48
N THR A 12 -14.67 -11.95 -15.93
CA THR A 12 -14.13 -10.81 -16.68
C THR A 12 -12.64 -10.55 -16.43
N GLY A 13 -12.08 -11.09 -15.35
CA GLY A 13 -10.72 -10.80 -14.88
C GLY A 13 -10.56 -9.43 -14.23
N GLN A 14 -11.63 -8.64 -14.08
CA GLN A 14 -11.56 -7.32 -13.44
C GLN A 14 -11.21 -7.45 -11.96
N THR A 15 -10.35 -6.55 -11.49
CA THR A 15 -9.86 -6.56 -10.10
C THR A 15 -10.21 -5.26 -9.39
N LYS A 16 -10.58 -5.37 -8.12
CA LYS A 16 -10.75 -4.23 -7.20
C LYS A 16 -9.91 -4.44 -5.95
N VAL A 17 -9.06 -3.47 -5.64
CA VAL A 17 -8.30 -3.45 -4.39
C VAL A 17 -9.26 -3.07 -3.25
N GLU A 18 -9.40 -3.92 -2.25
CA GLU A 18 -10.24 -3.66 -1.07
C GLU A 18 -9.43 -3.05 0.06
N LYS A 19 -8.22 -3.56 0.30
CA LYS A 19 -7.31 -3.06 1.34
C LYS A 19 -5.85 -3.19 0.95
N VAL A 20 -5.02 -2.30 1.51
CA VAL A 20 -3.56 -2.33 1.37
C VAL A 20 -2.93 -2.17 2.75
N TRP A 21 -1.92 -2.98 3.03
CA TRP A 21 -1.05 -2.86 4.19
C TRP A 21 0.39 -2.68 3.74
N ALA A 22 1.06 -1.69 4.34
CA ALA A 22 2.47 -1.43 4.12
C ALA A 22 3.19 -1.40 5.47
N ALA A 23 4.25 -2.19 5.58
CA ALA A 23 5.12 -2.23 6.75
C ALA A 23 6.55 -1.91 6.30
N HIS A 24 7.05 -0.74 6.69
CA HIS A 24 8.40 -0.27 6.38
C HIS A 24 9.16 -0.03 7.67
N ASP A 25 10.32 -0.67 7.80
CA ASP A 25 11.29 -0.29 8.82
C ASP A 25 12.07 0.93 8.32
N CYS A 26 11.92 2.06 9.00
CA CYS A 26 12.63 3.30 8.71
C CYS A 26 13.55 3.73 9.87
N GLY A 27 13.77 2.85 10.86
CA GLY A 27 14.42 3.20 12.11
C GLY A 27 13.71 4.36 12.82
N LYS A 28 14.48 5.33 13.33
CA LYS A 28 13.91 6.53 13.97
C LYS A 28 13.58 7.58 12.91
N ALA A 29 12.30 7.73 12.59
CA ALA A 29 11.84 8.76 11.68
C ALA A 29 12.19 10.18 12.18
N LEU A 30 12.93 10.94 11.37
CA LEU A 30 13.19 12.36 11.62
C LEU A 30 11.90 13.18 11.53
N ASN A 31 11.06 12.86 10.55
CA ASN A 31 9.73 13.45 10.37
C ASN A 31 8.69 12.33 10.13
N PRO A 32 7.98 11.89 11.18
CA PRO A 32 7.02 10.79 11.08
C PRO A 32 5.88 11.04 10.09
N LEU A 33 5.42 12.29 9.95
CA LEU A 33 4.34 12.64 9.03
C LEU A 33 4.80 12.53 7.57
N ALA A 34 5.99 13.04 7.27
CA ALA A 34 6.57 12.93 5.94
C ALA A 34 6.80 11.46 5.55
N VAL A 35 7.37 10.65 6.47
CA VAL A 35 7.58 9.21 6.24
C VAL A 35 6.26 8.49 5.97
N LYS A 36 5.20 8.77 6.75
CA LYS A 36 3.87 8.21 6.50
C LYS A 36 3.34 8.60 5.12
N GLY A 37 3.48 9.86 4.73
CA GLY A 37 3.08 10.35 3.41
C GLY A 37 3.83 9.66 2.27
N GLN A 38 5.13 9.43 2.42
CA GLN A 38 5.95 8.72 1.43
C GLN A 38 5.54 7.26 1.30
N ILE A 39 5.26 6.56 2.41
CA ILE A 39 4.80 5.16 2.36
C ILE A 39 3.44 5.08 1.64
N ILE A 40 2.50 5.97 1.94
CA ILE A 40 1.20 6.01 1.26
C ILE A 40 1.37 6.34 -0.23
N GLY A 41 2.17 7.36 -0.56
CA GLY A 41 2.46 7.74 -1.94
C GLY A 41 3.08 6.61 -2.73
N SER A 42 4.01 5.85 -2.13
CA SER A 42 4.61 4.69 -2.76
C SER A 42 3.62 3.56 -3.04
N CYS A 43 2.63 3.34 -2.16
CA CYS A 43 1.57 2.36 -2.40
C CYS A 43 0.62 2.78 -3.54
N HIS A 44 0.45 4.10 -3.76
CA HIS A 44 -0.49 4.62 -4.73
C HIS A 44 0.09 4.71 -6.16
N MET A 45 1.41 4.88 -6.27
CA MET A 45 2.11 5.11 -7.53
C MET A 45 2.68 3.83 -8.17
N GLY A 46 2.37 2.65 -7.62
CA GLY A 46 2.81 1.34 -8.09
C GLY A 46 1.91 0.71 -9.13
#